data_AF-A0A3B8SLE4-F1
#
_entry.id   AF-A0A3B8SLE4-F1
#
_cell.length_a   1.000
_cell.length_b   1.000
_cell.length_c   1.000
_cell.angle_alpha   90.00
_cell.angle_beta   90.00
_cell.angle_gamma   90.00
#
_symmetry.space_group_name_H-M   'P 1'
#
loop_
_entity.id
_entity.type
_entity.pdbx_description
1 polymer ?
#
loop_
_entity_poly.entity_id
_entity_poly.type
_entity_poly.pdbx_seq_one_letter_code
_entity_poly.pdbx_strand_id
1 'polypeptide(L)'
;MNLDLVLGFITGMSFVIGIRTVMLKSKTMGIIQLVLTITNPILVNLWCAKKESFVFTGTDFEFLVQTAFVDKMIEPWVFLILYIVLICLIIYNIIKISKKKIAS
;
A
#
# COMPACT_ATOMS: atom_id res chain seq x y z
N MET A 1 -13.19 -10.66 -4.75
CA MET A 1 -11.77 -10.72 -4.37
C MET A 1 -11.64 -10.14 -2.97
N ASN A 2 -11.06 -10.86 -2.00
CA ASN A 2 -10.93 -10.32 -0.64
C ASN A 2 -9.84 -9.25 -0.63
N LEU A 3 -10.27 -7.98 -0.58
CA LEU A 3 -9.40 -6.81 -0.52
C LEU A 3 -8.36 -6.98 0.59
N ASP A 4 -8.79 -7.43 1.78
CA ASP A 4 -7.92 -7.67 2.93
C ASP A 4 -6.78 -8.65 2.66
N LEU A 5 -7.01 -9.67 1.85
CA LEU A 5 -5.98 -10.65 1.51
C LEU A 5 -4.93 -10.02 0.59
N VAL A 6 -5.37 -9.24 -0.39
CA VAL A 6 -4.47 -8.51 -1.30
C VAL A 6 -3.66 -7.46 -0.55
N LEU A 7 -4.32 -6.66 0.29
CA LEU A 7 -3.66 -5.65 1.12
C LEU A 7 -2.68 -6.30 2.08
N GLY A 8 -3.09 -7.37 2.78
CA GLY A 8 -2.24 -8.12 3.70
C GLY A 8 -0.99 -8.69 3.04
N PHE A 9 -1.12 -9.25 1.82
CA PHE A 9 0.01 -9.75 1.06
C PHE A 9 1.00 -8.65 0.66
N ILE A 10 0.49 -7.52 0.13
CA ILE A 10 1.32 -6.37 -0.25
C ILE A 10 2.03 -5.80 0.98
N THR A 11 1.30 -5.61 2.09
CA THR A 11 1.85 -5.12 3.35
C THR A 11 2.95 -6.05 3.87
N GLY A 12 2.71 -7.37 3.89
CA GLY A 12 3.69 -8.36 4.34
C GLY A 12 4.99 -8.32 3.52
N MET A 13 4.89 -8.35 2.19
CA MET A 13 6.08 -8.26 1.32
C MET A 13 6.81 -6.93 1.48
N SER A 14 6.06 -5.83 1.49
CA SER A 14 6.64 -4.50 1.62
C SER A 14 7.38 -4.33 2.95
N PHE A 15 6.86 -4.90 4.03
CA PHE A 15 7.47 -4.81 5.35
C PHE A 15 8.83 -5.51 5.38
N VAL A 16 8.89 -6.76 4.89
CA VAL A 16 10.14 -7.54 4.82
C VAL A 16 11.20 -6.84 3.98
N ILE A 17 10.80 -6.29 2.83
CA ILE A 17 11.70 -5.56 1.92
C ILE A 17 12.13 -4.23 2.54
N GLY A 18 11.22 -3.51 3.18
CA GLY A 18 11.51 -2.26 3.89
C GLY A 18 12.58 -2.45 4.96
N ILE A 19 12.46 -3.49 5.80
CA ILE A 19 13.47 -3.84 6.81
C ILE A 19 14.83 -4.12 6.14
N ARG A 20 14.85 -4.97 5.11
CA ARG A 20 16.09 -5.28 4.37
C ARG A 20 16.74 -4.01 3.80
N THR A 21 15.95 -3.09 3.26
CA THR A 21 16.45 -1.82 2.71
C THR A 21 17.05 -0.92 3.78
N VAL A 22 16.42 -0.82 4.96
CA VAL A 22 16.95 -0.05 6.10
C VAL A 22 18.31 -0.60 6.53
N MET A 23 18.45 -1.93 6.60
CA MET A 23 19.73 -2.58 6.94
C MET A 23 20.83 -2.28 5.91
N LEU A 24 20.47 -2.05 4.64
CA LEU A 24 21.41 -1.88 3.52
C LEU A 24 21.80 -0.42 3.23
N LYS A 25 22.33 0.33 4.21
CA LYS A 25 22.81 1.75 4.09
C LYS A 25 21.85 2.76 3.43
N SER A 26 20.65 2.36 3.00
CA SER A 26 19.66 3.18 2.30
C SER A 26 18.50 3.53 3.25
N LYS A 27 18.86 3.99 4.46
CA LYS A 27 17.96 4.13 5.61
C LYS A 27 16.71 4.95 5.29
N THR A 28 16.84 6.10 4.62
CA THR A 28 15.72 6.99 4.32
C THR A 28 14.65 6.32 3.45
N MET A 29 15.04 5.63 2.36
CA MET A 29 14.09 4.96 1.49
C MET A 29 13.40 3.77 2.18
N GLY A 30 14.15 3.02 2.99
CA GLY A 30 13.58 1.93 3.77
C GLY A 30 12.57 2.42 4.80
N ILE A 31 12.87 3.52 5.49
CA ILE A 31 11.94 4.16 6.45
C ILE A 31 10.68 4.66 5.73
N ILE A 32 10.81 5.36 4.60
CA ILE A 32 9.65 5.83 3.83
C ILE A 32 8.77 4.65 3.41
N GLN A 33 9.37 3.56 2.91
CA GLN A 33 8.63 2.36 2.56
C GLN A 33 7.90 1.77 3.77
N LEU A 34 8.56 1.66 4.93
CA LEU A 34 7.96 1.11 6.14
C LEU A 34 6.80 1.98 6.66
N VAL A 35 6.95 3.31 6.64
CA VAL A 35 5.88 4.24 6.99
C VAL A 35 4.69 4.02 6.08
N LEU A 36 4.87 4.04 4.75
CA LEU A 36 3.80 3.82 3.78
C LEU A 36 3.14 2.44 3.93
N THR A 37 3.92 1.41 4.24
CA THR A 37 3.45 0.04 4.46
C THR A 37 2.46 -0.05 5.62
N ILE A 38 2.66 0.77 6.67
CA ILE A 38 1.80 0.81 7.85
C ILE A 38 0.63 1.77 7.62
N THR A 39 0.89 2.98 7.08
CA THR A 39 -0.14 4.01 6.96
C THR A 39 -1.18 3.70 5.90
N ASN A 40 -0.79 3.14 4.75
CA ASN A 40 -1.73 2.88 3.64
C ASN A 40 -2.88 1.93 4.01
N PRO A 41 -2.66 0.74 4.61
CA PRO A 41 -3.76 -0.13 5.00
C PRO A 41 -4.63 0.49 6.09
N ILE A 42 -4.06 1.26 7.02
CA ILE A 42 -4.83 1.98 8.05
C ILE A 42 -5.77 3.01 7.40
N LEU A 43 -5.27 3.81 6.45
CA LEU A 43 -6.08 4.81 5.76
C LEU A 43 -7.24 4.17 4.97
N VAL A 44 -6.97 3.07 4.25
CA VAL A 44 -8.01 2.32 3.53
C VAL A 44 -9.05 1.75 4.50
N ASN A 45 -8.62 1.11 5.60
CA ASN A 45 -9.55 0.54 6.58
C ASN A 45 -10.40 1.62 7.25
N LEU A 46 -9.82 2.77 7.61
CA LEU A 46 -10.56 3.91 8.16
C LEU A 46 -11.59 4.47 7.16
N TRP A 47 -11.27 4.47 5.88
CA TRP A 47 -12.21 4.88 4.84
C TRP A 47 -13.34 3.88 4.66
N CYS A 48 -13.00 2.59 4.53
CA CYS A 48 -13.99 1.52 4.41
C CYS A 48 -14.88 1.40 5.65
N ALA A 49 -14.41 1.77 6.84
CA ALA A 49 -15.23 1.87 8.04
C ALA A 49 -16.38 2.89 7.91
N LYS A 50 -16.24 3.91 7.05
CA LYS A 50 -17.32 4.87 6.78
C LYS A 50 -18.43 4.30 5.91
N LYS A 51 -18.27 3.11 5.33
CA LYS A 51 -19.24 2.46 4.43
C LYS A 51 -20.67 2.44 4.99
N GLU A 52 -20.81 2.18 6.29
CA GLU A 52 -22.11 2.18 6.96
C GLU A 52 -22.81 3.54 6.91
N SER A 53 -22.05 4.65 6.98
CA SER A 53 -22.58 6.00 6.85
C SER A 53 -23.05 6.33 5.44
N PHE A 54 -22.58 5.60 4.43
CA PHE A 54 -23.01 5.73 3.03
C PHE A 54 -24.18 4.79 2.67
N VAL A 55 -24.70 4.02 3.64
CA VAL A 55 -25.78 3.04 3.44
C VAL A 55 -25.44 2.05 2.30
N PHE A 56 -24.15 1.73 2.17
CA PHE A 56 -23.67 0.85 1.11
C PHE A 56 -23.54 -0.58 1.62
N THR A 57 -24.18 -1.53 0.94
CA THR A 57 -24.29 -2.94 1.37
C THR A 57 -23.32 -3.89 0.69
N GLY A 58 -22.45 -3.38 -0.20
CA GLY A 58 -21.47 -4.19 -0.92
C GLY A 58 -20.17 -4.41 -0.15
N THR A 59 -19.20 -5.02 -0.85
CA THR A 59 -17.84 -5.25 -0.33
C THR A 59 -17.06 -3.94 -0.25
N ASP A 60 -15.99 -3.92 0.55
CA ASP A 60 -15.13 -2.73 0.71
C ASP A 60 -14.46 -2.32 -0.60
N PHE A 61 -14.14 -3.29 -1.45
CA PHE A 61 -13.64 -3.02 -2.80
C PHE A 61 -14.69 -2.34 -3.67
N GLU A 62 -15.93 -2.83 -3.67
CA GLU A 62 -17.03 -2.21 -4.41
C GLU A 62 -17.33 -0.81 -3.86
N PHE A 63 -17.23 -0.60 -2.54
CA PHE A 63 -17.37 0.70 -1.91
C PHE A 63 -16.30 1.69 -2.42
N LEU A 64 -15.03 1.27 -2.48
CA LEU A 64 -13.95 2.09 -3.02
C LEU A 64 -14.17 2.42 -4.50
N VAL A 65 -14.62 1.46 -5.31
CA VAL A 65 -14.90 1.69 -6.74
C VAL A 65 -16.09 2.63 -6.92
N GLN A 66 -17.18 2.43 -6.18
CA GLN A 66 -18.34 3.29 -6.25
C GLN A 66 -17.99 4.72 -5.83
N THR A 67 -17.33 4.89 -4.69
CA THR A 67 -16.95 6.22 -4.20
C THR A 67 -15.98 6.92 -5.15
N ALA A 68 -15.10 6.18 -5.85
CA ALA A 68 -14.16 6.73 -6.83
C ALA A 68 -14.82 7.20 -8.12
N PHE A 69 -15.69 6.37 -8.70
CA PHE A 69 -16.20 6.55 -10.06
C PHE A 69 -17.61 7.15 -10.12
N VAL A 70 -18.47 6.77 -9.18
CA VAL A 70 -19.87 7.22 -9.13
C VAL A 70 -19.96 8.49 -8.31
N ASP A 71 -19.48 8.45 -7.07
CA ASP A 71 -19.55 9.59 -6.14
C ASP A 71 -18.44 10.62 -6.40
N LYS A 72 -17.48 10.30 -7.27
CA LYS A 72 -16.35 11.15 -7.69
C LYS A 72 -15.53 11.69 -6.52
N MET A 73 -15.43 10.92 -5.44
CA MET A 73 -14.61 11.24 -4.28
C MET A 73 -13.13 11.07 -4.61
N ILE A 74 -12.29 11.92 -4.02
CA ILE A 74 -10.86 11.95 -4.31
C ILE A 74 -10.08 10.91 -3.49
N GLU A 75 -10.59 10.53 -2.33
CA GLU A 75 -9.91 9.68 -1.35
C GLU A 75 -9.56 8.30 -1.90
N PRO A 76 -10.45 7.57 -2.61
CA PRO A 76 -10.09 6.31 -3.26
C PRO A 76 -8.92 6.44 -4.26
N TRP A 77 -8.84 7.55 -5.00
CA TRP A 77 -7.75 7.82 -5.92
C TRP A 77 -6.43 8.11 -5.19
N VAL A 78 -6.50 8.82 -4.07
CA VAL A 78 -5.33 9.05 -3.20
C VAL A 78 -4.79 7.72 -2.68
N PHE A 79 -5.65 6.82 -2.20
CA PHE A 79 -5.22 5.49 -1.76
C PHE A 79 -4.57 4.69 -2.89
N LEU A 80 -5.16 4.71 -4.08
CA LEU A 80 -4.60 4.04 -5.25
C LEU A 80 -3.19 4.56 -5.57
N ILE A 81 -3.01 5.88 -5.62
CA ILE A 81 -1.70 6.50 -5.87
C ILE A 81 -0.68 6.10 -4.79
N LEU A 82 -1.08 6.11 -3.52
CA LEU A 82 -0.19 5.70 -2.42
C LEU A 82 0.22 4.22 -2.55
N TYR A 83 -0.67 3.34 -2.99
CA TYR A 83 -0.32 1.93 -3.27
C TYR A 83 0.59 1.79 -4.49
N ILE A 84 0.38 2.56 -5.54
CA ILE A 84 1.28 2.56 -6.72
C ILE A 84 2.69 2.99 -6.31
N VAL A 85 2.81 4.07 -5.52
CA VAL A 85 4.10 4.53 -4.99
C VAL A 85 4.77 3.45 -4.14
N LEU A 86 4.01 2.77 -3.27
CA LEU A 86 4.51 1.68 -2.45
C LEU A 86 5.05 0.52 -3.30
N ILE A 87 4.31 0.12 -4.33
CA ILE A 87 4.74 -0.93 -5.28
C ILE A 87 6.01 -0.52 -6.03
N CYS A 88 6.09 0.72 -6.51
CA CYS A 88 7.29 1.25 -7.14
C CYS A 88 8.51 1.20 -6.20
N LEU A 89 8.33 1.56 -4.93
CA LEU A 89 9.39 1.47 -3.91
C LEU A 89 9.82 0.02 -3.65
N ILE A 90 8.87 -0.91 -3.56
CA ILE A 90 9.14 -2.34 -3.44
C ILE A 90 10.02 -2.82 -4.59
N ILE A 91 9.60 -2.56 -5.84
CA ILE A 91 10.33 -3.00 -7.04
C ILE A 91 11.73 -2.37 -7.09
N TYR A 92 11.82 -1.06 -6.86
CA TYR A 92 13.09 -0.35 -6.85
C TYR A 92 14.05 -0.94 -5.81
N ASN A 93 13.56 -1.20 -4.59
CA ASN A 93 14.38 -1.75 -3.52
C ASN A 93 14.79 -3.20 -3.80
N ILE A 94 13.92 -4.04 -4.36
CA ILE A 94 14.29 -5.38 -4.82
C ILE A 94 15.44 -5.30 -5.83
N ILE A 95 15.33 -4.48 -6.87
CA ILE A 95 16.36 -4.33 -7.90
C ILE A 95 17.68 -3.87 -7.28
N LYS A 96 17.62 -2.88 -6.38
CA LYS A 96 18.80 -2.32 -5.69
C LYS A 96 19.49 -3.36 -4.81
N ILE A 97 18.72 -4.15 -4.06
CA ILE A 97 19.23 -5.24 -3.22
C ILE A 97 19.88 -6.32 -4.08
N SER A 98 19.23 -6.75 -5.16
CA SER A 98 19.75 -7.76 -6.08
C SER A 98 21.08 -7.33 -6.73
N LYS A 99 21.18 -6.07 -7.18
CA LYS A 99 22.44 -5.53 -7.75
C LYS A 99 23.59 -5.52 -6.74
N LYS A 100 23.32 -5.17 -5.47
CA LYS A 100 24.36 -5.21 -4.42
C LYS A 100 24.85 -6.63 -4.13
N LYS A 101 23.96 -7.63 -4.17
CA LYS A 101 24.30 -9.03 -3.89
C LYS A 101 25.18 -9.65 -4.98
N ILE A 102 25.08 -9.18 -6.22
CA ILE A 102 25.92 -9.64 -7.35
C ILE A 102 27.33 -9.03 -7.30
N ALA A 103 27.49 -7.89 -6.63
CA ALA A 103 28.75 -7.15 -6.57
C ALA A 103 29.60 -7.43 -5.31
N SER A 104 29.15 -8.31 -4.40
CA SER A 104 29.92 -8.76 -3.23
C SER A 104 30.32 -10.23 -3.36
#